data_AF-A0A8X7QHH5-F1
#
_entry.id   AF-A0A8X7QHH5-F1
#
_cell.length_a   1.000
_cell.length_b   1.000
_cell.length_c   1.000
_cell.angle_alpha   90.00
_cell.angle_beta   90.00
_cell.angle_gamma   90.00
#
_symmetry.space_group_name_H-M   'P 1'
#
loop_
_entity.id
_entity.type
_entity.pdbx_description
1 polymer ?
#
loop_
_entity_poly.entity_id
_entity_poly.type
_entity_poly.pdbx_seq_one_letter_code
_entity_poly.pdbx_strand_id
1 'polypeptide(L)'
;MEAEKTEKKITEEEDDESKIIYRGWKVMPFIIGNETFEKLGIVGSSSNLVIYLTTVFNMKSITAATVVNIYSGTSNFGTIVAAFLCDSYFGRYKTLSVAMIACFLGSVAMDLTAVINQLHPAKCAKEIGSVCKGPSIVQIMFLAGAMVLLVIGAGGIRPCNLPFGADQFDPKTKEGKRGIESFFNWYFFTFTFAQMVSLTVIVYVQSNVSWSIGLAIPAILMFLGCLIFFSGSKLYVKVKPSGSPIHSITRVIVVAIKKRKLNLVGSMYTHTAKDFRNSKLSHTEQFRFLDKAAIQTPEDKLNIDGSPADPWKLCSMQQVEEVKCVIRVLPVWLSAALFYVAYIQQTTYTIFQSLQSDRHLGSKSFQIPPATYTVFLMLGMTIFIPIYDRVLVPFLRKYTGRDSGITQLQRVGAGMFLCITSMMVSAIVEQRRRTVALTRPPLGFALRKGAISSMSGMWLIPQLVLMGVGDALAGVGQMEFYYKQFPENMRSFAGSLYYCGIGLASYLSSFLLSAVHNITEGSLGGNWLPEDLNKGRLEYFYYFVAGMMTINFAYFLLVSHWYRYKDIVAKDNDIDKVSV
;
A
#
# COMPACT_ATOMS: atom_id res chain seq x y z
N MET A 1 27.11 46.70 -25.95
CA MET A 1 26.68 47.34 -24.70
C MET A 1 25.25 46.97 -24.29
N GLU A 2 24.26 46.92 -25.19
CA GLU A 2 22.92 46.37 -24.86
C GLU A 2 22.91 44.83 -24.76
N ALA A 3 23.65 44.12 -25.61
CA ALA A 3 23.76 42.65 -25.51
C ALA A 3 24.39 42.19 -24.18
N GLU A 4 25.47 42.83 -23.72
CA GLU A 4 26.08 42.56 -22.41
C GLU A 4 25.19 42.94 -21.21
N LYS A 5 24.32 43.95 -21.36
CA LYS A 5 23.34 44.30 -20.33
C LYS A 5 22.22 43.27 -20.25
N THR A 6 21.82 42.69 -21.38
CA THR A 6 20.84 41.59 -21.42
C THR A 6 21.44 40.30 -20.89
N GLU A 7 22.70 39.99 -21.22
CA GLU A 7 23.43 38.83 -20.67
C GLU A 7 23.65 38.95 -19.16
N LYS A 8 24.02 40.14 -18.66
CA LYS A 8 24.08 40.42 -17.21
C LYS A 8 22.72 40.37 -16.53
N LYS A 9 21.64 40.83 -17.19
CA LYS A 9 20.28 40.69 -16.64
C LYS A 9 19.81 39.24 -16.59
N ILE A 10 20.19 38.42 -17.57
CA ILE A 10 19.87 36.98 -17.59
C ILE A 10 20.70 36.22 -16.55
N THR A 11 21.97 36.60 -16.33
CA THR A 11 22.80 36.01 -15.25
C THR A 11 22.42 36.52 -13.86
N GLU A 12 21.89 37.74 -13.71
CA GLU A 12 21.35 38.26 -12.45
C GLU A 12 19.92 37.77 -12.16
N GLU A 13 19.09 37.49 -13.17
CA GLU A 13 17.77 36.86 -13.00
C GLU A 13 17.86 35.34 -12.74
N GLU A 14 18.94 34.65 -13.16
CA GLU A 14 19.22 33.26 -12.76
C GLU A 14 19.69 33.12 -11.30
N ASP A 15 20.18 34.20 -10.67
CA ASP A 15 20.69 34.20 -9.28
C ASP A 15 19.63 34.65 -8.25
N ASP A 16 18.42 35.03 -8.67
CA ASP A 16 17.29 35.42 -7.80
C ASP A 16 16.29 34.27 -7.54
N GLU A 17 16.61 33.03 -7.91
CA GLU A 17 16.01 31.86 -7.27
C GLU A 17 16.52 31.78 -5.83
N SER A 18 15.79 32.42 -4.91
CA SER A 18 15.99 32.36 -3.45
C SER A 18 16.75 31.10 -3.02
N LYS A 19 18.06 31.25 -2.75
CA LYS A 19 18.99 30.14 -2.50
C LYS A 19 18.37 29.15 -1.52
N ILE A 20 17.90 27.99 -2.00
CA ILE A 20 17.17 27.03 -1.17
C ILE A 20 18.08 26.55 -0.05
N ILE A 21 17.76 26.90 1.20
CA ILE A 21 18.57 26.54 2.37
C ILE A 21 18.12 25.17 2.87
N TYR A 22 18.86 24.13 2.52
CA TYR A 22 18.63 22.78 3.03
C TYR A 22 19.10 22.67 4.49
N ARG A 23 18.22 22.19 5.37
CA ARG A 23 18.47 22.03 6.82
C ARG A 23 18.19 20.60 7.28
N GLY A 24 18.41 19.62 6.39
CA GLY A 24 18.02 18.21 6.55
C GLY A 24 18.13 17.65 7.96
N TRP A 25 19.32 17.68 8.57
CA TRP A 25 19.54 17.15 9.93
C TRP A 25 18.76 17.87 11.05
N LYS A 26 18.55 19.19 10.92
CA LYS A 26 17.73 19.95 11.90
C LYS A 26 16.24 19.69 11.73
N VAL A 27 15.82 19.35 10.51
CA VAL A 27 14.42 19.08 10.15
C VAL A 27 14.03 17.63 10.42
N MET A 28 14.98 16.70 10.33
CA MET A 28 14.78 15.26 10.43
C MET A 28 13.99 14.83 11.69
N PRO A 29 14.26 15.34 12.91
CA PRO A 29 13.49 14.96 14.10
C PRO A 29 12.00 15.30 13.99
N PHE A 30 11.65 16.41 13.33
CA PHE A 30 10.24 16.80 13.16
C PHE A 30 9.51 15.86 12.20
N ILE A 31 10.15 15.49 11.09
CA ILE A 31 9.53 14.62 10.08
C ILE A 31 9.42 13.18 10.57
N ILE A 32 10.49 12.64 11.16
CA ILE A 32 10.50 11.27 11.70
C ILE A 32 9.62 11.16 12.94
N GLY A 33 9.66 12.17 13.83
CA GLY A 33 8.77 12.23 14.98
C GLY A 33 7.31 12.23 14.54
N ASN A 34 6.95 13.13 13.61
CA ASN A 34 5.62 13.17 13.01
C ASN A 34 5.21 11.80 12.44
N GLU A 35 6.04 11.21 11.57
CA GLU A 35 5.77 9.89 10.97
C GLU A 35 5.53 8.83 12.04
N THR A 36 6.36 8.78 13.08
CA THR A 36 6.25 7.77 14.14
C THR A 36 4.92 7.88 14.89
N PHE A 37 4.55 9.10 15.29
CA PHE A 37 3.29 9.36 15.99
C PHE A 37 2.06 9.16 15.10
N GLU A 38 2.14 9.56 13.83
CA GLU A 38 1.12 9.31 12.83
C GLU A 38 0.89 7.81 12.64
N LYS A 39 1.95 7.00 12.52
CA LYS A 39 1.80 5.55 12.32
C LYS A 39 1.20 4.87 13.52
N LEU A 40 1.63 5.25 14.73
CA LEU A 40 1.00 4.76 15.96
C LEU A 40 -0.51 5.09 15.99
N GLY A 41 -0.88 6.30 15.57
CA GLY A 41 -2.26 6.75 15.47
C GLY A 41 -3.10 5.99 14.43
N ILE A 42 -2.68 5.99 13.15
CA ILE A 42 -3.46 5.37 12.08
C ILE A 42 -3.55 3.86 12.25
N VAL A 43 -2.41 3.18 12.50
CA VAL A 43 -2.41 1.73 12.71
C VAL A 43 -3.20 1.40 13.98
N GLY A 44 -3.12 2.25 15.01
CA GLY A 44 -3.83 2.02 16.27
C GLY A 44 -5.33 2.09 16.09
N SER A 45 -5.83 3.07 15.34
CA SER A 45 -7.25 3.23 15.04
C SER A 45 -7.80 2.17 14.08
N SER A 46 -6.98 1.65 13.16
CA SER A 46 -7.46 0.77 12.07
C SER A 46 -7.23 -0.73 12.32
N SER A 47 -6.17 -1.12 13.02
CA SER A 47 -5.76 -2.53 13.15
C SER A 47 -6.78 -3.41 13.86
N ASN A 48 -7.52 -2.87 14.81
CA ASN A 48 -8.54 -3.59 15.58
C ASN A 48 -9.97 -3.23 15.18
N LEU A 49 -10.14 -2.50 14.06
CA LEU A 49 -11.42 -1.95 13.65
C LEU A 49 -12.47 -3.04 13.40
N VAL A 50 -12.07 -4.19 12.84
CA VAL A 50 -13.00 -5.32 12.62
C VAL A 50 -13.59 -5.85 13.93
N ILE A 51 -12.79 -5.88 15.01
CA ILE A 51 -13.28 -6.26 16.34
C ILE A 51 -14.18 -5.14 16.89
N TYR A 52 -13.75 -3.88 16.79
CA TYR A 52 -14.56 -2.74 17.23
C TYR A 52 -15.97 -2.76 16.62
N LEU A 53 -16.07 -2.96 15.31
CA LEU A 53 -17.34 -3.00 14.59
C LEU A 53 -18.22 -4.19 15.02
N THR A 54 -17.63 -5.34 15.30
CA THR A 54 -18.38 -6.54 15.70
C THR A 54 -18.79 -6.52 17.19
N THR A 55 -17.98 -5.92 18.07
CA THR A 55 -18.20 -5.92 19.52
C THR A 55 -18.91 -4.68 20.05
N VAL A 56 -18.66 -3.50 19.46
CA VAL A 56 -19.23 -2.22 19.92
C VAL A 56 -20.40 -1.78 19.03
N PHE A 57 -20.24 -1.89 17.71
CA PHE A 57 -21.32 -1.56 16.76
C PHE A 57 -22.28 -2.72 16.49
N ASN A 58 -22.09 -3.88 17.13
CA ASN A 58 -22.93 -5.06 16.96
C ASN A 58 -23.11 -5.51 15.49
N MET A 59 -22.16 -5.17 14.61
CA MET A 59 -22.22 -5.58 13.21
C MET A 59 -21.97 -7.08 13.08
N LYS A 60 -22.53 -7.68 12.01
CA LYS A 60 -22.18 -9.04 11.58
C LYS A 60 -20.72 -9.08 11.13
N SER A 61 -20.08 -10.24 11.28
CA SER A 61 -18.68 -10.48 10.96
C SER A 61 -18.33 -10.12 9.52
N ILE A 62 -19.18 -10.55 8.59
CA ILE A 62 -19.02 -10.28 7.16
C ILE A 62 -19.22 -8.79 6.87
N THR A 63 -20.25 -8.17 7.44
CA THR A 63 -20.49 -6.72 7.27
C THR A 63 -19.32 -5.90 7.79
N ALA A 64 -18.79 -6.24 8.97
CA ALA A 64 -17.63 -5.57 9.55
C ALA A 64 -16.37 -5.73 8.69
N ALA A 65 -16.09 -6.95 8.21
CA ALA A 65 -14.98 -7.22 7.30
C ALA A 65 -15.13 -6.42 5.99
N THR A 66 -16.33 -6.40 5.40
CA THR A 66 -16.63 -5.62 4.19
C THR A 66 -16.43 -4.12 4.41
N VAL A 67 -16.86 -3.55 5.54
CA VAL A 67 -16.65 -2.14 5.87
C VAL A 67 -15.15 -1.82 6.00
N VAL A 68 -14.39 -2.66 6.71
CA VAL A 68 -12.93 -2.48 6.86
C VAL A 68 -12.22 -2.57 5.52
N ASN A 69 -12.63 -3.49 4.65
CA ASN A 69 -12.10 -3.62 3.31
C ASN A 69 -12.46 -2.43 2.42
N ILE A 70 -13.68 -1.88 2.52
CA ILE A 70 -14.06 -0.65 1.82
C ILE A 70 -13.22 0.54 2.30
N TYR A 71 -13.01 0.66 3.61
CA TYR A 71 -12.14 1.68 4.21
C TYR A 71 -10.70 1.56 3.70
N SER A 72 -10.13 0.34 3.73
CA SER A 72 -8.78 0.05 3.21
C SER A 72 -8.69 0.33 1.70
N GLY A 73 -9.67 -0.13 0.93
CA GLY A 73 -9.79 0.09 -0.51
C GLY A 73 -9.75 1.57 -0.87
N THR A 74 -10.64 2.34 -0.25
CA THR A 74 -10.77 3.78 -0.52
C THR A 74 -9.54 4.56 -0.05
N SER A 75 -8.95 4.22 1.09
CA SER A 75 -7.71 4.85 1.59
C SER A 75 -6.55 4.64 0.62
N ASN A 76 -6.43 3.45 0.04
CA ASN A 76 -5.37 3.11 -0.89
C ASN A 76 -5.56 3.76 -2.27
N PHE A 77 -6.78 3.81 -2.82
CA PHE A 77 -7.04 4.56 -4.05
C PHE A 77 -6.91 6.08 -3.86
N GLY A 78 -7.24 6.57 -2.65
CA GLY A 78 -7.07 7.96 -2.25
C GLY A 78 -5.63 8.46 -2.42
N THR A 79 -4.62 7.59 -2.38
CA THR A 79 -3.21 7.99 -2.60
C THR A 79 -2.95 8.48 -4.01
N ILE A 80 -3.61 7.94 -5.04
CA ILE A 80 -3.48 8.46 -6.42
C ILE A 80 -4.06 9.87 -6.50
N VAL A 81 -5.25 10.06 -5.95
CA VAL A 81 -5.94 11.36 -5.97
C VAL A 81 -5.09 12.40 -5.24
N ALA A 82 -4.60 12.06 -4.05
CA ALA A 82 -3.74 12.95 -3.29
C ALA A 82 -2.40 13.23 -3.97
N ALA A 83 -1.76 12.24 -4.58
CA ALA A 83 -0.52 12.42 -5.34
C ALA A 83 -0.76 13.37 -6.54
N PHE A 84 -1.86 13.18 -7.28
CA PHE A 84 -2.24 14.07 -8.38
C PHE A 84 -2.46 15.52 -7.91
N LEU A 85 -3.22 15.72 -6.83
CA LEU A 85 -3.48 17.04 -6.27
C LEU A 85 -2.22 17.71 -5.70
N CYS A 86 -1.34 16.92 -5.08
CA CYS A 86 -0.04 17.35 -4.59
C CYS A 86 0.86 17.85 -5.73
N ASP A 87 1.04 17.03 -6.76
CA ASP A 87 1.99 17.29 -7.85
C ASP A 87 1.48 18.34 -8.85
N SER A 88 0.16 18.56 -8.91
CA SER A 88 -0.45 19.50 -9.87
C SER A 88 -0.80 20.86 -9.26
N TYR A 89 -1.22 20.93 -8.00
CA TYR A 89 -1.83 22.15 -7.44
C TYR A 89 -1.25 22.60 -6.10
N PHE A 90 -1.21 21.73 -5.09
CA PHE A 90 -1.01 22.17 -3.70
C PHE A 90 0.44 22.11 -3.22
N GLY A 91 1.24 21.19 -3.77
CA GLY A 91 2.57 20.86 -3.26
C GLY A 91 2.53 20.01 -2.00
N ARG A 92 3.64 19.32 -1.71
CA ARG A 92 3.74 18.28 -0.66
C ARG A 92 3.37 18.79 0.73
N TYR A 93 3.86 19.96 1.12
CA TYR A 93 3.62 20.52 2.45
C TYR A 93 2.14 20.82 2.73
N LYS A 94 1.42 21.44 1.78
CA LYS A 94 0.00 21.78 1.95
C LYS A 94 -0.87 20.53 1.99
N THR A 95 -0.60 19.57 1.09
CA THR A 95 -1.31 18.28 1.08
C THR A 95 -1.11 17.52 2.39
N LEU A 96 0.13 17.44 2.89
CA LEU A 96 0.42 16.81 4.19
C LEU A 96 -0.29 17.52 5.34
N SER A 97 -0.30 18.86 5.35
CA SER A 97 -0.97 19.64 6.39
C SER A 97 -2.46 19.33 6.48
N VAL A 98 -3.16 19.32 5.33
CA VAL A 98 -4.59 18.99 5.27
C VAL A 98 -4.83 17.54 5.67
N ALA A 99 -4.00 16.61 5.19
CA ALA A 99 -4.14 15.19 5.46
C ALA A 99 -3.93 14.86 6.95
N MET A 100 -2.97 15.49 7.60
CA MET A 100 -2.73 15.33 9.03
C MET A 100 -3.89 15.85 9.89
N ILE A 101 -4.41 17.04 9.56
CA ILE A 101 -5.58 17.60 10.26
C ILE A 101 -6.80 16.69 10.06
N ALA A 102 -7.05 16.23 8.83
CA ALA A 102 -8.14 15.29 8.56
C ALA A 102 -7.98 13.99 9.35
N CYS A 103 -6.76 13.45 9.44
CA CYS A 103 -6.50 12.22 10.19
C CYS A 103 -6.68 12.39 11.70
N PHE A 104 -6.27 13.54 12.24
CA PHE A 104 -6.51 13.90 13.64
C PHE A 104 -8.00 13.98 13.94
N LEU A 105 -8.75 14.76 13.14
CA LEU A 105 -10.20 14.89 13.30
C LEU A 105 -10.92 13.55 13.13
N GLY A 106 -10.48 12.71 12.18
CA GLY A 106 -11.02 11.36 12.00
C GLY A 106 -10.75 10.45 13.21
N SER A 107 -9.57 10.55 13.82
CA SER A 107 -9.23 9.77 15.03
C SER A 107 -10.02 10.23 16.25
N VAL A 108 -10.21 11.54 16.41
CA VAL A 108 -11.09 12.10 17.46
C VAL A 108 -12.54 11.67 17.23
N ALA A 109 -13.03 11.73 16.00
CA ALA A 109 -14.39 11.27 15.68
C ALA A 109 -14.56 9.77 15.96
N MET A 110 -13.56 8.94 15.65
CA MET A 110 -13.55 7.53 16.04
C MET A 110 -13.60 7.37 17.56
N ASP A 111 -12.80 8.11 18.32
CA ASP A 111 -12.82 8.05 19.78
C ASP A 111 -14.17 8.47 20.38
N LEU A 112 -14.79 9.54 19.85
CA LEU A 112 -16.13 9.98 20.24
C LEU A 112 -17.18 8.89 20.06
N THR A 113 -17.06 8.02 19.05
CA THR A 113 -17.96 6.87 18.89
C THR A 113 -17.82 5.82 19.99
N ALA A 114 -16.71 5.80 20.73
CA ALA A 114 -16.52 4.91 21.89
C ALA A 114 -16.77 5.60 23.23
N VAL A 115 -16.66 6.93 23.33
CA VAL A 115 -16.90 7.69 24.56
C VAL A 115 -18.38 8.02 24.74
N ILE A 116 -19.08 8.39 23.67
CA ILE A 116 -20.48 8.84 23.74
C ILE A 116 -21.41 7.65 23.50
N ASN A 117 -22.10 7.20 24.55
CA ASN A 117 -23.02 6.06 24.51
C ASN A 117 -24.17 6.18 23.47
N GLN A 118 -24.48 7.39 22.99
CA GLN A 118 -25.50 7.64 21.98
C GLN A 118 -24.99 7.38 20.54
N LEU A 119 -23.67 7.41 20.33
CA LEU A 119 -23.03 7.26 19.03
C LEU A 119 -22.73 5.79 18.66
N HIS A 120 -23.03 4.84 19.54
CA HIS A 120 -22.96 3.41 19.27
C HIS A 120 -24.17 2.68 19.88
N PRO A 121 -24.56 1.50 19.37
CA PRO A 121 -25.69 0.77 19.91
C PRO A 121 -25.43 0.30 21.35
N ALA A 122 -26.51 0.04 22.09
CA ALA A 122 -26.42 -0.51 23.44
C ALA A 122 -25.68 -1.86 23.42
N LYS A 123 -24.95 -2.14 24.50
CA LYS A 123 -24.21 -3.40 24.66
C LYS A 123 -25.20 -4.57 24.59
N CYS A 124 -24.86 -5.60 23.80
CA CYS A 124 -25.66 -6.82 23.78
C CYS A 124 -25.70 -7.45 25.19
N ALA A 125 -26.86 -7.99 25.59
CA ALA A 125 -26.95 -8.80 26.80
C ALA A 125 -26.05 -10.04 26.64
N LYS A 126 -25.46 -10.50 27.75
CA LYS A 126 -24.58 -11.69 27.77
C LYS A 126 -25.36 -13.01 27.69
N GLU A 127 -26.68 -12.96 27.65
CA GLU A 127 -27.54 -14.15 27.64
C GLU A 127 -27.62 -14.80 26.26
N ILE A 128 -27.57 -16.13 26.27
CA ILE A 128 -27.64 -17.01 25.10
C ILE A 128 -29.02 -16.82 24.44
N GLY A 129 -29.06 -16.29 23.22
CA GLY A 129 -30.30 -16.11 22.44
C GLY A 129 -30.88 -14.69 22.42
N SER A 130 -30.27 -13.72 23.11
CA SER A 130 -30.71 -12.33 23.06
C SER A 130 -30.47 -11.70 21.67
N VAL A 131 -31.52 -11.16 21.05
CA VAL A 131 -31.43 -10.45 19.77
C VAL A 131 -30.75 -9.10 20.00
N CYS A 132 -29.50 -8.98 19.57
CA CYS A 132 -28.76 -7.74 19.71
C CYS A 132 -29.16 -6.72 18.64
N LYS A 133 -29.51 -5.51 19.06
CA LYS A 133 -29.87 -4.43 18.14
C LYS A 133 -28.62 -3.91 17.43
N GLY A 134 -28.69 -3.89 16.11
CA GLY A 134 -27.66 -3.28 15.26
C GLY A 134 -27.61 -1.76 15.41
N PRO A 135 -26.62 -1.11 14.76
CA PRO A 135 -26.44 0.33 14.87
C PRO A 135 -27.54 1.08 14.12
N SER A 136 -27.92 2.25 14.62
CA SER A 136 -28.88 3.13 13.93
C SER A 136 -28.24 3.81 12.71
N ILE A 137 -29.07 4.33 11.81
CA ILE A 137 -28.58 5.05 10.62
C ILE A 137 -27.69 6.23 11.02
N VAL A 138 -28.06 6.98 12.07
CA VAL A 138 -27.27 8.12 12.57
C VAL A 138 -25.89 7.67 13.08
N GLN A 139 -25.83 6.55 13.79
CA GLN A 139 -24.57 5.99 14.30
C GLN A 139 -23.66 5.54 13.15
N ILE A 140 -24.23 4.91 12.12
CA ILE A 140 -23.49 4.53 10.91
C ILE A 140 -23.00 5.76 10.16
N MET A 141 -23.82 6.81 10.00
CA MET A 141 -23.42 8.04 9.32
C MET A 141 -22.27 8.74 10.03
N PHE A 142 -22.31 8.83 11.36
CA PHE A 142 -21.23 9.44 12.13
C PHE A 142 -19.93 8.63 12.01
N LEU A 143 -20.03 7.30 12.15
CA LEU A 143 -18.90 6.38 11.93
C LEU A 143 -18.32 6.52 10.51
N ALA A 144 -19.18 6.59 9.50
CA ALA A 144 -18.76 6.77 8.11
C ALA A 144 -18.06 8.12 7.91
N GLY A 145 -18.55 9.19 8.52
CA GLY A 145 -17.89 10.51 8.53
C GLY A 145 -16.48 10.44 9.13
N ALA A 146 -16.33 9.75 10.26
CA ALA A 146 -15.02 9.51 10.88
C ALA A 146 -14.08 8.73 9.94
N MET A 147 -14.58 7.67 9.30
CA MET A 147 -13.82 6.87 8.34
C MET A 147 -13.40 7.67 7.10
N VAL A 148 -14.27 8.54 6.57
CA VAL A 148 -13.96 9.42 5.43
C VAL A 148 -12.83 10.39 5.76
N LEU A 149 -12.84 10.98 6.96
CA LEU A 149 -11.74 11.84 7.43
C LEU A 149 -10.42 11.06 7.52
N LEU A 150 -10.46 9.83 8.05
CA LEU A 150 -9.30 8.95 8.08
C LEU A 150 -8.82 8.54 6.68
N VAL A 151 -9.73 8.32 5.73
CA VAL A 151 -9.40 8.03 4.32
C VAL A 151 -8.66 9.21 3.68
N ILE A 152 -9.16 10.44 3.88
CA ILE A 152 -8.52 11.66 3.38
C ILE A 152 -7.10 11.78 3.98
N GLY A 153 -6.98 11.54 5.28
CA GLY A 153 -5.69 11.57 5.98
C GLY A 153 -4.70 10.52 5.48
N ALA A 154 -5.08 9.25 5.51
CA ALA A 154 -4.24 8.15 5.05
C ALA A 154 -3.86 8.28 3.57
N GLY A 155 -4.82 8.67 2.72
CA GLY A 155 -4.61 8.89 1.29
C GLY A 155 -3.63 10.03 1.01
N GLY A 156 -3.69 11.12 1.79
CA GLY A 156 -2.78 12.27 1.63
C GLY A 156 -1.37 12.05 2.18
N ILE A 157 -1.25 11.39 3.33
CA ILE A 157 0.04 11.22 4.03
C ILE A 157 0.94 10.22 3.32
N ARG A 158 0.43 9.03 2.99
CA ARG A 158 1.22 7.92 2.41
C ARG A 158 2.06 8.29 1.18
N PRO A 159 1.53 8.96 0.14
CA PRO A 159 2.32 9.29 -1.04
C PRO A 159 3.25 10.50 -0.83
N CYS A 160 2.98 11.35 0.16
CA CYS A 160 3.66 12.63 0.31
C CYS A 160 4.75 12.65 1.38
N ASN A 161 4.61 11.87 2.46
CA ASN A 161 5.45 12.05 3.65
C ASN A 161 6.91 11.63 3.41
N LEU A 162 7.11 10.46 2.81
CA LEU A 162 8.45 9.95 2.52
C LEU A 162 9.21 10.86 1.52
N PRO A 163 8.62 11.27 0.36
CA PRO A 163 9.26 12.26 -0.52
C PRO A 163 9.50 13.62 0.14
N PHE A 164 8.57 14.10 0.96
CA PHE A 164 8.72 15.37 1.66
C PHE A 164 9.91 15.37 2.64
N GLY A 165 10.16 14.24 3.32
CA GLY A 165 11.35 14.07 4.14
C GLY A 165 12.66 14.04 3.34
N ALA A 166 12.66 13.38 2.18
CA ALA A 166 13.81 13.35 1.30
C ALA A 166 14.16 14.75 0.73
N ASP A 167 13.15 15.59 0.44
CA ASP A 167 13.33 16.95 -0.09
C ASP A 167 14.10 17.90 0.85
N GLN A 168 14.27 17.53 2.12
CA GLN A 168 14.95 18.37 3.11
C GLN A 168 16.47 18.34 3.00
N PHE A 169 16.99 17.42 2.20
CA PHE A 169 18.41 17.23 1.94
C PHE A 169 18.74 17.64 0.51
N ASP A 170 19.92 18.23 0.31
CA ASP A 170 20.35 18.64 -1.03
C ASP A 170 20.83 17.42 -1.85
N PRO A 171 20.14 17.04 -2.93
CA PRO A 171 20.54 15.89 -3.75
C PRO A 171 21.82 16.12 -4.56
N LYS A 172 22.30 17.37 -4.69
CA LYS A 172 23.52 17.72 -5.44
C LYS A 172 24.79 17.48 -4.64
N THR A 173 24.72 17.49 -3.30
CA THR A 173 25.89 17.34 -2.43
C THR A 173 26.09 15.88 -1.98
N LYS A 174 27.35 15.48 -1.77
CA LYS A 174 27.67 14.14 -1.22
C LYS A 174 27.06 13.95 0.18
N GLU A 175 27.09 15.00 1.01
CA GLU A 175 26.51 14.99 2.35
C GLU A 175 24.99 14.84 2.32
N GLY A 176 24.30 15.54 1.42
CA GLY A 176 22.84 15.43 1.28
C GLY A 176 22.41 14.06 0.78
N LYS A 177 23.11 13.45 -0.19
CA LYS A 177 22.84 12.06 -0.62
C LYS A 177 22.97 11.06 0.53
N ARG A 178 24.04 11.14 1.31
CA ARG A 178 24.23 10.30 2.51
C ARG A 178 23.15 10.57 3.57
N GLY A 179 22.73 11.82 3.72
CA GLY A 179 21.62 12.21 4.59
C GLY A 179 20.29 11.57 4.18
N ILE A 180 19.99 11.54 2.88
CA ILE A 180 18.81 10.88 2.31
C ILE A 180 18.81 9.38 2.60
N GLU A 181 19.94 8.68 2.36
CA GLU A 181 20.06 7.25 2.67
C GLU A 181 19.85 6.95 4.16
N SER A 182 20.49 7.75 5.02
CA SER A 182 20.31 7.64 6.47
C SER A 182 18.87 7.93 6.89
N PHE A 183 18.20 8.90 6.24
CA PHE A 183 16.79 9.21 6.47
C PHE A 183 15.89 8.01 6.15
N PHE A 184 16.09 7.36 5.00
CA PHE A 184 15.32 6.17 4.64
C PHE A 184 15.47 5.06 5.69
N ASN A 185 16.70 4.79 6.15
CA ASN A 185 16.94 3.76 7.16
C ASN A 185 16.21 4.06 8.47
N TRP A 186 16.31 5.28 8.97
CA TRP A 186 15.61 5.70 10.20
C TRP A 186 14.10 5.69 10.01
N TYR A 187 13.60 6.17 8.88
CA TYR A 187 12.18 6.17 8.55
C TYR A 187 11.59 4.76 8.61
N PHE A 188 12.22 3.79 7.95
CA PHE A 188 11.73 2.41 7.96
C PHE A 188 11.86 1.76 9.34
N PHE A 189 12.94 2.03 10.07
CA PHE A 189 13.12 1.53 11.43
C PHE A 189 12.01 2.03 12.37
N THR A 190 11.76 3.34 12.40
CA THR A 190 10.73 3.92 13.28
C THR A 190 9.33 3.53 12.83
N PHE A 191 9.08 3.43 11.52
CA PHE A 191 7.83 2.92 10.95
C PHE A 191 7.52 1.50 11.46
N THR A 192 8.47 0.57 11.32
CA THR A 192 8.28 -0.82 11.74
C THR A 192 8.08 -0.91 13.26
N PHE A 193 8.88 -0.18 14.03
CA PHE A 193 8.74 -0.13 15.49
C PHE A 193 7.37 0.40 15.92
N ALA A 194 6.93 1.53 15.35
CA ALA A 194 5.61 2.12 15.61
C ALA A 194 4.47 1.13 15.31
N GLN A 195 4.56 0.43 14.18
CA GLN A 195 3.55 -0.54 13.79
C GLN A 195 3.48 -1.72 14.77
N MET A 196 4.63 -2.23 15.24
CA MET A 196 4.67 -3.31 16.24
C MET A 196 4.06 -2.87 17.58
N VAL A 197 4.42 -1.69 18.08
CA VAL A 197 3.85 -1.13 19.33
C VAL A 197 2.35 -0.92 19.21
N SER A 198 1.88 -0.46 18.06
CA SER A 198 0.46 -0.25 17.80
C SER A 198 -0.32 -1.56 17.84
N LEU A 199 0.16 -2.60 17.15
CA LEU A 199 -0.49 -3.91 17.06
C LEU A 199 -0.44 -4.73 18.37
N THR A 200 0.45 -4.39 19.30
CA THR A 200 0.55 -5.04 20.61
C THR A 200 -0.10 -4.19 21.70
N VAL A 201 0.49 -3.04 22.04
CA VAL A 201 0.13 -2.24 23.22
C VAL A 201 -1.21 -1.55 23.02
N ILE A 202 -1.40 -0.84 21.90
CA ILE A 202 -2.66 -0.10 21.66
C ILE A 202 -3.82 -1.08 21.51
N VAL A 203 -3.63 -2.14 20.71
CA VAL A 203 -4.63 -3.21 20.55
C VAL A 203 -4.98 -3.87 21.89
N TYR A 204 -4.01 -4.09 22.78
CA TYR A 204 -4.26 -4.63 24.11
C TYR A 204 -5.14 -3.70 24.94
N VAL A 205 -4.84 -2.39 24.96
CA VAL A 205 -5.68 -1.41 25.67
C VAL A 205 -7.11 -1.40 25.10
N GLN A 206 -7.25 -1.43 23.77
CA GLN A 206 -8.55 -1.45 23.10
C GLN A 206 -9.40 -2.68 23.45
N SER A 207 -8.80 -3.88 23.44
CA SER A 207 -9.54 -5.13 23.61
C SER A 207 -9.69 -5.60 25.06
N ASN A 208 -8.74 -5.28 25.94
CA ASN A 208 -8.70 -5.83 27.29
C ASN A 208 -8.97 -4.78 28.38
N VAL A 209 -8.74 -3.49 28.11
CA VAL A 209 -8.94 -2.41 29.10
C VAL A 209 -10.23 -1.65 28.82
N SER A 210 -10.27 -0.89 27.72
CA SER A 210 -11.45 -0.12 27.32
C SER A 210 -11.28 0.42 25.90
N TRP A 211 -12.35 0.37 25.11
CA TRP A 211 -12.39 0.97 23.78
C TRP A 211 -12.20 2.48 23.80
N SER A 212 -12.79 3.18 24.77
CA SER A 212 -12.69 4.63 24.88
C SER A 212 -11.24 5.07 25.16
N ILE A 213 -10.54 4.39 26.08
CA ILE A 213 -9.12 4.68 26.34
C ILE A 213 -8.25 4.26 25.14
N GLY A 214 -8.55 3.09 24.56
CA GLY A 214 -7.79 2.52 23.46
C GLY A 214 -7.89 3.29 22.14
N LEU A 215 -8.95 4.09 21.93
CA LEU A 215 -9.09 4.98 20.76
C LEU A 215 -8.65 6.42 21.08
N ALA A 216 -8.73 6.85 22.35
CA ALA A 216 -8.14 8.12 22.79
C ALA A 216 -6.61 8.15 22.61
N ILE A 217 -5.90 7.04 22.87
CA ILE A 217 -4.43 6.97 22.69
C ILE A 217 -4.02 7.32 21.25
N PRO A 218 -4.53 6.64 20.19
CA PRO A 218 -4.32 7.05 18.80
C PRO A 218 -4.61 8.52 18.50
N ALA A 219 -5.72 9.07 19.03
CA ALA A 219 -6.09 10.47 18.81
C ALA A 219 -5.08 11.45 19.43
N ILE A 220 -4.61 11.17 20.65
CA ILE A 220 -3.57 11.96 21.33
C ILE A 220 -2.24 11.87 20.59
N LEU A 221 -1.84 10.67 20.16
CA LEU A 221 -0.60 10.49 19.40
C LEU A 221 -0.66 11.25 18.06
N MET A 222 -1.79 11.20 17.36
CA MET A 222 -1.99 11.98 16.13
C MET A 222 -1.93 13.49 16.40
N PHE A 223 -2.49 13.97 17.51
CA PHE A 223 -2.37 15.37 17.93
C PHE A 223 -0.92 15.79 18.15
N LEU A 224 -0.14 14.96 18.85
CA LEU A 224 1.30 15.20 19.05
C LEU A 224 2.06 15.20 17.72
N GLY A 225 1.72 14.30 16.80
CA GLY A 225 2.25 14.30 15.43
C GLY A 225 2.01 15.63 14.71
N CYS A 226 0.77 16.14 14.77
CA CYS A 226 0.41 17.47 14.26
C CYS A 226 1.26 18.59 14.88
N LEU A 227 1.38 18.64 16.20
CA LEU A 227 2.19 19.66 16.87
C LEU A 227 3.65 19.62 16.41
N ILE A 228 4.24 18.43 16.35
CA ILE A 228 5.63 18.24 15.90
C ILE A 228 5.76 18.70 14.44
N PHE A 229 4.88 18.27 13.54
CA PHE A 229 4.93 18.65 12.14
C PHE A 229 4.80 20.16 11.93
N PHE A 230 3.83 20.82 12.56
CA PHE A 230 3.61 22.26 12.37
C PHE A 230 4.69 23.11 13.04
N SER A 231 5.32 22.64 14.12
CA SER A 231 6.43 23.35 14.78
C SER A 231 7.65 23.51 13.86
N GLY A 232 7.91 22.55 12.97
CA GLY A 232 8.99 22.62 11.98
C GLY A 232 8.68 23.44 10.72
N SER A 233 7.46 23.99 10.58
CA SER A 233 6.95 24.60 9.33
C SER A 233 7.81 25.73 8.72
N LYS A 234 8.55 26.48 9.55
CA LYS A 234 9.48 27.54 9.13
C LYS A 234 10.84 27.02 8.68
N LEU A 235 11.18 25.78 9.03
CA LEU A 235 12.46 25.14 8.72
C LEU A 235 12.42 24.28 7.46
N TYR A 236 11.22 23.89 7.00
CA TYR A 236 11.05 22.99 5.88
C TYR A 236 11.34 23.64 4.53
N VAL A 237 12.01 22.87 3.68
CA VAL A 237 12.09 23.11 2.24
C VAL A 237 10.76 22.73 1.61
N LYS A 238 10.12 23.68 0.93
CA LYS A 238 8.79 23.52 0.29
C LYS A 238 8.97 23.54 -1.22
N VAL A 239 9.11 22.35 -1.80
CA VAL A 239 9.29 22.17 -3.24
C VAL A 239 8.00 22.55 -3.98
N LYS A 240 8.13 23.32 -5.07
CA LYS A 240 7.01 23.70 -5.94
C LYS A 240 6.51 22.47 -6.72
N PRO A 241 5.20 22.37 -7.02
CA PRO A 241 4.66 21.25 -7.80
C PRO A 241 5.31 21.16 -9.19
N SER A 242 5.73 19.97 -9.62
CA SER A 242 6.45 19.74 -10.89
C SER A 242 5.57 19.10 -11.99
N GLY A 243 4.25 19.05 -11.81
CA GLY A 243 3.31 18.43 -12.74
C GLY A 243 3.20 16.91 -12.57
N SER A 244 2.08 16.32 -13.05
CA SER A 244 1.78 14.91 -12.82
C SER A 244 2.14 14.00 -14.02
N PRO A 245 2.85 12.87 -13.80
CA PRO A 245 3.05 11.83 -14.80
C PRO A 245 1.76 11.32 -15.45
N ILE A 246 0.64 11.35 -14.72
CA ILE A 246 -0.69 10.95 -15.21
C ILE A 246 -1.07 11.75 -16.44
N HIS A 247 -0.74 13.04 -16.47
CA HIS A 247 -1.05 13.91 -17.60
C HIS A 247 -0.30 13.49 -18.87
N SER A 248 0.96 13.06 -18.74
CA SER A 248 1.76 12.51 -19.85
C SER A 248 1.14 11.24 -20.40
N ILE A 249 0.74 10.32 -19.50
CA ILE A 249 0.08 9.05 -19.86
C ILE A 249 -1.23 9.32 -20.63
N THR A 250 -2.08 10.21 -20.11
CA THR A 250 -3.35 10.55 -20.74
C THR A 250 -3.16 11.18 -22.12
N ARG A 251 -2.20 12.10 -22.28
CA ARG A 251 -1.90 12.73 -23.57
C ARG A 251 -1.53 11.69 -24.63
N VAL A 252 -0.55 10.82 -24.34
CA VAL A 252 -0.10 9.79 -25.29
C VAL A 252 -1.25 8.88 -25.72
N ILE A 253 -2.08 8.42 -24.77
CA ILE A 253 -3.23 7.56 -25.08
C ILE A 253 -4.24 8.29 -25.97
N VAL A 254 -4.60 9.53 -25.63
CA VAL A 254 -5.57 10.34 -26.40
C VAL A 254 -5.05 10.63 -27.80
N VAL A 255 -3.77 11.02 -27.94
CA VAL A 255 -3.17 11.32 -29.25
C VAL A 255 -3.05 10.05 -30.09
N ALA A 256 -2.65 8.91 -29.52
CA ALA A 256 -2.61 7.63 -30.23
C ALA A 256 -3.99 7.22 -30.76
N ILE A 257 -5.06 7.45 -29.99
CA ILE A 257 -6.44 7.18 -30.41
C ILE A 257 -6.87 8.14 -31.53
N LYS A 258 -6.57 9.44 -31.43
CA LYS A 258 -6.86 10.43 -32.48
C LYS A 258 -6.15 10.06 -33.79
N LYS A 259 -4.88 9.67 -33.71
CA LYS A 259 -4.03 9.28 -34.85
C LYS A 259 -4.17 7.81 -35.26
N ARG A 260 -5.17 7.07 -34.75
CA ARG A 260 -5.33 5.63 -35.00
C ARG A 260 -5.43 5.22 -36.47
N LYS A 261 -5.93 6.12 -37.34
CA LYS A 261 -6.10 5.87 -38.78
C LYS A 261 -4.81 6.09 -39.59
N LEU A 262 -3.76 6.65 -38.99
CA LEU A 262 -2.49 6.88 -39.67
C LEU A 262 -1.66 5.59 -39.76
N ASN A 263 -0.94 5.44 -40.87
CA ASN A 263 0.02 4.37 -41.09
C ASN A 263 1.38 4.75 -40.49
N LEU A 264 2.10 3.77 -39.96
CA LEU A 264 3.39 3.93 -39.26
C LEU A 264 4.59 4.29 -40.18
N VAL A 265 4.34 4.80 -41.38
CA VAL A 265 5.36 5.03 -42.43
C VAL A 265 5.92 6.47 -42.38
N GLY A 266 5.48 7.30 -41.43
CA GLY A 266 5.94 8.69 -41.27
C GLY A 266 7.16 8.86 -40.36
N SER A 267 7.84 10.00 -40.46
CA SER A 267 8.93 10.39 -39.55
C SER A 267 8.43 10.50 -38.11
N MET A 268 9.07 9.76 -37.20
CA MET A 268 8.73 9.79 -35.77
C MET A 268 9.38 10.99 -35.10
N TYR A 269 8.57 11.73 -34.33
CA TYR A 269 9.02 12.89 -33.58
C TYR A 269 9.85 12.45 -32.37
N THR A 270 11.17 12.65 -32.46
CA THR A 270 12.18 12.17 -31.50
C THR A 270 12.76 13.29 -30.63
N HIS A 271 12.14 14.47 -30.62
CA HIS A 271 12.64 15.58 -29.83
C HIS A 271 12.71 15.21 -28.34
N THR A 272 13.88 15.43 -27.75
CA THR A 272 14.14 15.26 -26.33
C THR A 272 14.47 16.65 -25.79
N ALA A 273 13.65 17.18 -24.88
CA ALA A 273 13.90 18.51 -24.34
C ALA A 273 15.26 18.55 -23.61
N LYS A 274 16.02 19.65 -23.76
CA LYS A 274 17.40 19.79 -23.26
C LYS A 274 17.53 19.63 -21.74
N ASP A 275 16.44 19.84 -20.98
CA ASP A 275 16.38 19.71 -19.51
C ASP A 275 15.93 18.34 -19.00
N PHE A 276 15.74 17.34 -19.88
CA PHE A 276 15.32 16.01 -19.45
C PHE A 276 16.45 15.27 -18.72
N ARG A 277 16.34 15.19 -17.39
CA ARG A 277 17.24 14.42 -16.52
C ARG A 277 17.16 12.90 -16.67
N ASN A 278 16.27 12.38 -17.52
CA ASN A 278 16.01 10.95 -17.65
C ASN A 278 16.89 10.27 -18.71
N SER A 279 17.19 9.00 -18.48
CA SER A 279 17.82 8.14 -19.47
C SER A 279 16.96 7.94 -20.74
N LYS A 280 17.59 7.95 -21.92
CA LYS A 280 16.90 7.72 -23.21
C LYS A 280 16.43 6.26 -23.30
N LEU A 281 15.14 6.07 -23.58
CA LEU A 281 14.56 4.73 -23.71
C LEU A 281 14.75 4.20 -25.14
N SER A 282 15.05 2.90 -25.25
CA SER A 282 15.11 2.22 -26.56
C SER A 282 13.71 2.07 -27.14
N HIS A 283 13.58 2.20 -28.47
CA HIS A 283 12.33 1.92 -29.16
C HIS A 283 11.95 0.44 -29.00
N THR A 284 10.66 0.16 -28.72
CA THR A 284 10.18 -1.21 -28.54
C THR A 284 9.00 -1.55 -29.45
N GLU A 285 9.01 -2.78 -30.00
CA GLU A 285 7.94 -3.27 -30.90
C GLU A 285 6.64 -3.68 -30.17
N GLN A 286 6.62 -3.70 -28.84
CA GLN A 286 5.39 -3.95 -28.09
C GLN A 286 4.52 -2.70 -28.08
N PHE A 287 3.21 -2.87 -28.27
CA PHE A 287 2.23 -1.78 -28.28
C PHE A 287 2.45 -0.70 -29.37
N ARG A 288 2.81 -1.12 -30.60
CA ARG A 288 3.01 -0.21 -31.78
C ARG A 288 1.88 0.77 -32.05
N PHE A 289 0.65 0.50 -31.57
CA PHE A 289 -0.44 1.44 -31.73
C PHE A 289 -0.20 2.77 -31.00
N LEU A 290 0.62 2.77 -29.93
CA LEU A 290 1.00 3.99 -29.21
C LEU A 290 2.01 4.85 -29.98
N ASP A 291 2.81 4.25 -30.86
CA ASP A 291 3.77 4.97 -31.71
C ASP A 291 3.09 5.97 -32.63
N LYS A 292 1.79 5.75 -32.90
CA LYS A 292 0.96 6.69 -33.65
C LYS A 292 0.87 8.07 -33.00
N ALA A 293 1.10 8.17 -31.68
CA ALA A 293 1.14 9.46 -31.00
C ALA A 293 2.37 10.32 -31.36
N ALA A 294 3.45 9.67 -31.83
CA ALA A 294 4.69 10.32 -32.24
C ALA A 294 4.80 10.56 -33.76
N ILE A 295 3.78 10.19 -34.55
CA ILE A 295 3.77 10.47 -35.99
C ILE A 295 3.55 11.97 -36.20
N GLN A 296 4.50 12.64 -36.84
CA GLN A 296 4.38 14.05 -37.21
C GLN A 296 3.47 14.19 -38.45
N THR A 297 2.42 15.01 -38.35
CA THR A 297 1.58 15.39 -39.51
C THR A 297 1.91 16.81 -39.98
N PRO A 298 1.60 17.18 -41.24
CA PRO A 298 1.86 18.54 -41.75
C PRO A 298 1.11 19.64 -40.98
N GLU A 299 0.04 19.29 -40.26
CA GLU A 299 -0.75 20.21 -39.44
C GLU A 299 -0.13 20.47 -38.04
N ASP A 300 0.84 19.64 -37.63
CA ASP A 300 1.48 19.74 -36.33
C ASP A 300 2.53 20.86 -36.34
N LYS A 301 2.25 21.96 -35.63
CA LYS A 301 3.18 23.09 -35.47
C LYS A 301 4.19 22.79 -34.36
N LEU A 302 5.45 23.14 -34.61
CA LEU A 302 6.52 23.11 -33.62
C LEU A 302 6.88 24.53 -33.20
N ASN A 303 7.21 24.71 -31.93
CA ASN A 303 7.78 25.93 -31.38
C ASN A 303 9.25 26.08 -31.81
N ILE A 304 9.83 27.26 -31.58
CA ILE A 304 11.22 27.59 -31.97
C ILE A 304 12.24 26.68 -31.26
N ASP A 305 11.92 26.23 -30.05
CA ASP A 305 12.72 25.29 -29.26
C ASP A 305 12.59 23.82 -29.73
N GLY A 306 11.78 23.56 -30.77
CA GLY A 306 11.52 22.23 -31.29
C GLY A 306 10.42 21.46 -30.55
N SER A 307 9.80 22.03 -29.50
CA SER A 307 8.69 21.44 -28.73
C SER A 307 7.35 21.50 -29.50
N PRO A 308 6.37 20.61 -29.25
CA PRO A 308 5.08 20.67 -29.93
C PRO A 308 4.26 21.88 -29.45
N ALA A 309 3.72 22.67 -30.37
CA ALA A 309 2.88 23.82 -30.06
C ALA A 309 1.57 23.42 -29.34
N ASP A 310 1.06 22.22 -29.65
CA ASP A 310 -0.07 21.60 -28.93
C ASP A 310 0.32 20.18 -28.45
N PRO A 311 0.61 20.00 -27.15
CA PRO A 311 0.92 18.71 -26.55
C PRO A 311 -0.22 17.67 -26.63
N TRP A 312 -1.44 18.06 -27.02
CA TRP A 312 -2.60 17.18 -27.22
C TRP A 312 -2.81 16.73 -28.68
N LYS A 313 -1.85 17.07 -29.56
CA LYS A 313 -1.81 16.63 -30.97
C LYS A 313 -0.53 15.85 -31.33
N LEU A 314 0.59 16.14 -30.68
CA LEU A 314 1.86 15.47 -30.94
C LEU A 314 2.61 15.17 -29.63
N CYS A 315 3.09 13.93 -29.48
CA CYS A 315 3.91 13.50 -28.34
C CYS A 315 5.29 13.03 -28.81
N SER A 316 6.31 13.17 -27.97
CA SER A 316 7.65 12.65 -28.28
C SER A 316 7.72 11.13 -28.19
N MET A 317 8.60 10.51 -28.97
CA MET A 317 8.84 9.07 -28.90
C MET A 317 9.29 8.60 -27.51
N GLN A 318 10.05 9.44 -26.78
CA GLN A 318 10.43 9.18 -25.39
C GLN A 318 9.18 9.05 -24.50
N GLN A 319 8.22 9.98 -24.59
CA GLN A 319 6.96 9.89 -23.84
C GLN A 319 6.14 8.65 -24.22
N VAL A 320 6.15 8.25 -25.49
CA VAL A 320 5.48 7.02 -25.93
C VAL A 320 6.10 5.79 -25.27
N GLU A 321 7.43 5.66 -25.29
CA GLU A 321 8.12 4.53 -24.64
C GLU A 321 7.95 4.53 -23.11
N GLU A 322 7.88 5.72 -22.49
CA GLU A 322 7.54 5.84 -21.07
C GLU A 322 6.17 5.21 -20.77
N VAL A 323 5.16 5.48 -21.59
CA VAL A 323 3.81 4.92 -21.44
C VAL A 323 3.77 3.42 -21.76
N LYS A 324 4.52 2.96 -22.76
CA LYS A 324 4.66 1.52 -23.05
C LYS A 324 5.20 0.76 -21.83
N CYS A 325 6.18 1.31 -21.12
CA CYS A 325 6.71 0.71 -19.89
C CYS A 325 5.59 0.52 -18.85
N VAL A 326 4.75 1.55 -18.64
CA VAL A 326 3.62 1.49 -17.70
C VAL A 326 2.62 0.39 -18.11
N ILE A 327 2.19 0.38 -19.37
CA ILE A 327 1.19 -0.59 -19.87
C ILE A 327 1.73 -2.02 -19.79
N ARG A 328 3.02 -2.23 -20.07
CA ARG A 328 3.66 -3.54 -19.96
C ARG A 328 3.64 -4.09 -18.53
N VAL A 329 3.67 -3.23 -17.52
CA VAL A 329 3.63 -3.62 -16.10
C VAL A 329 2.21 -3.97 -15.64
N LEU A 330 1.15 -3.45 -16.27
CA LEU A 330 -0.23 -3.65 -15.80
C LEU A 330 -0.67 -5.12 -15.65
N PRO A 331 -0.34 -6.05 -16.56
CA PRO A 331 -0.67 -7.47 -16.36
C PRO A 331 0.01 -8.08 -15.13
N VAL A 332 1.28 -7.73 -14.88
CA VAL A 332 2.02 -8.17 -13.68
C VAL A 332 1.38 -7.56 -12.42
N TRP A 333 1.01 -6.28 -12.50
CA TRP A 333 0.31 -5.58 -11.43
C TRP A 333 -1.03 -6.21 -11.07
N LEU A 334 -1.83 -6.63 -12.06
CA LEU A 334 -3.11 -7.29 -11.81
C LEU A 334 -2.91 -8.60 -11.05
N SER A 335 -1.93 -9.41 -11.45
CA SER A 335 -1.63 -10.66 -10.74
C SER A 335 -1.16 -10.42 -9.31
N ALA A 336 -0.35 -9.40 -9.08
CA ALA A 336 0.10 -9.01 -7.74
C ALA A 336 -1.05 -8.43 -6.89
N ALA A 337 -2.01 -7.71 -7.48
CA ALA A 337 -3.22 -7.28 -6.79
C ALA A 337 -4.04 -8.49 -6.30
N LEU A 338 -4.16 -9.54 -7.11
CA LEU A 338 -4.85 -10.77 -6.71
C LEU A 338 -4.16 -11.49 -5.54
N PHE A 339 -2.82 -11.47 -5.46
CA PHE A 339 -2.08 -11.99 -4.30
C PHE A 339 -2.54 -11.34 -2.98
N TYR A 340 -2.77 -10.02 -2.98
CA TYR A 340 -3.24 -9.32 -1.77
C TYR A 340 -4.66 -9.68 -1.36
N VAL A 341 -5.48 -10.29 -2.24
CA VAL A 341 -6.79 -10.79 -1.84
C VAL A 341 -6.62 -11.88 -0.79
N ALA A 342 -5.74 -12.87 -1.03
CA ALA A 342 -5.47 -13.92 -0.06
C ALA A 342 -4.85 -13.38 1.24
N TYR A 343 -3.91 -12.43 1.12
CA TYR A 343 -3.33 -11.72 2.26
C TYR A 343 -4.42 -11.10 3.16
N ILE A 344 -5.31 -10.29 2.58
CA ILE A 344 -6.38 -9.59 3.31
C ILE A 344 -7.35 -10.56 3.97
N GLN A 345 -7.74 -11.63 3.25
CA GLN A 345 -8.63 -12.66 3.79
C GLN A 345 -7.99 -13.37 4.98
N GLN A 346 -6.72 -13.72 4.88
CA GLN A 346 -6.02 -14.38 5.97
C GLN A 346 -5.90 -13.49 7.20
N THR A 347 -5.49 -12.22 7.04
CA THR A 347 -5.40 -11.29 8.18
C THR A 347 -6.75 -11.05 8.85
N THR A 348 -7.84 -11.00 8.08
CA THR A 348 -9.18 -10.77 8.61
C THR A 348 -9.74 -11.99 9.36
N TYR A 349 -9.69 -13.17 8.74
CA TYR A 349 -10.26 -14.36 9.36
C TYR A 349 -9.41 -14.95 10.47
N THR A 350 -8.09 -14.78 10.44
CA THR A 350 -7.23 -15.23 11.55
C THR A 350 -7.63 -14.53 12.86
N ILE A 351 -8.06 -13.27 12.79
CA ILE A 351 -8.60 -12.53 13.94
C ILE A 351 -9.86 -13.24 14.48
N PHE A 352 -10.79 -13.63 13.61
CA PHE A 352 -11.99 -14.37 14.05
C PHE A 352 -11.69 -15.79 14.54
N GLN A 353 -10.77 -16.51 13.90
CA GLN A 353 -10.31 -17.82 14.38
C GLN A 353 -9.68 -17.71 15.77
N SER A 354 -8.86 -16.68 16.00
CA SER A 354 -8.22 -16.46 17.29
C SER A 354 -9.23 -16.15 18.40
N LEU A 355 -10.33 -15.43 18.10
CA LEU A 355 -11.42 -15.21 19.05
C LEU A 355 -12.06 -16.51 19.55
N GLN A 356 -12.10 -17.55 18.72
CA GLN A 356 -12.64 -18.88 19.05
C GLN A 356 -11.56 -19.93 19.31
N SER A 357 -10.35 -19.49 19.68
CA SER A 357 -9.22 -20.36 20.05
C SER A 357 -8.69 -19.97 21.44
N ASP A 358 -7.92 -20.87 22.05
CA ASP A 358 -7.29 -20.57 23.34
C ASP A 358 -6.12 -19.59 23.17
N ARG A 359 -6.30 -18.36 23.65
CA ARG A 359 -5.33 -17.27 23.52
C ARG A 359 -4.46 -17.07 24.76
N HIS A 360 -4.51 -17.97 25.74
CA HIS A 360 -3.69 -17.86 26.94
C HIS A 360 -2.22 -18.17 26.64
N LEU A 361 -1.32 -17.35 27.18
CA LEU A 361 0.13 -17.52 27.05
C LEU A 361 0.73 -17.89 28.42
N GLY A 362 1.36 -19.08 28.52
CA GLY A 362 2.06 -19.50 29.74
C GLY A 362 1.10 -19.80 30.90
N SER A 363 1.34 -19.18 32.07
CA SER A 363 0.38 -19.26 33.18
C SER A 363 -0.94 -18.61 32.74
N LYS A 364 -2.08 -19.18 33.16
CA LYS A 364 -3.44 -18.86 32.65
C LYS A 364 -3.91 -17.40 32.82
N SER A 365 -3.06 -16.47 33.25
CA SER A 365 -3.43 -15.09 33.57
C SER A 365 -3.41 -14.14 32.36
N PHE A 366 -2.61 -14.38 31.32
CA PHE A 366 -2.49 -13.44 30.20
C PHE A 366 -3.12 -13.98 28.92
N GLN A 367 -4.08 -13.23 28.37
CA GLN A 367 -4.78 -13.56 27.13
C GLN A 367 -4.37 -12.58 26.02
N ILE A 368 -3.78 -13.10 24.95
CA ILE A 368 -3.35 -12.30 23.80
C ILE A 368 -4.58 -11.73 23.07
N PRO A 369 -4.64 -10.42 22.77
CA PRO A 369 -5.74 -9.85 21.98
C PRO A 369 -5.84 -10.48 20.57
N PRO A 370 -7.04 -10.59 19.98
CA PRO A 370 -7.21 -11.29 18.71
C PRO A 370 -6.44 -10.63 17.55
N ALA A 371 -6.50 -9.30 17.44
CA ALA A 371 -5.83 -8.56 16.38
C ALA A 371 -4.30 -8.58 16.48
N THR A 372 -3.75 -8.82 17.67
CA THR A 372 -2.30 -8.91 17.92
C THR A 372 -1.67 -10.11 17.21
N TYR A 373 -2.43 -11.16 16.85
CA TYR A 373 -1.90 -12.28 16.07
C TYR A 373 -1.24 -11.83 14.76
N THR A 374 -1.72 -10.75 14.14
CA THR A 374 -1.14 -10.17 12.92
C THR A 374 0.34 -9.79 13.07
N VAL A 375 0.84 -9.57 14.29
CA VAL A 375 2.26 -9.30 14.56
C VAL A 375 3.15 -10.46 14.10
N PHE A 376 2.70 -11.71 14.16
CA PHE A 376 3.50 -12.86 13.71
C PHE A 376 3.77 -12.85 12.20
N LEU A 377 2.85 -12.30 11.41
CA LEU A 377 3.08 -12.05 9.99
C LEU A 377 4.19 -11.01 9.82
N MET A 378 4.13 -9.90 10.56
CA MET A 378 5.15 -8.85 10.50
C MET A 378 6.51 -9.35 10.94
N LEU A 379 6.57 -10.12 12.03
CA LEU A 379 7.81 -10.75 12.50
C LEU A 379 8.39 -11.71 11.46
N GLY A 380 7.55 -12.53 10.83
CA GLY A 380 7.96 -13.39 9.71
C GLY A 380 8.62 -12.60 8.59
N MET A 381 8.01 -11.47 8.20
CA MET A 381 8.58 -10.56 7.20
C MET A 381 9.91 -9.93 7.66
N THR A 382 9.94 -9.33 8.85
CA THR A 382 11.10 -8.61 9.39
C THR A 382 12.30 -9.53 9.63
N ILE A 383 12.08 -10.76 10.11
CA ILE A 383 13.13 -11.74 10.33
C ILE A 383 13.65 -12.28 9.00
N PHE A 384 12.76 -12.49 8.02
CA PHE A 384 13.15 -13.06 6.74
C PHE A 384 13.95 -12.10 5.84
N ILE A 385 13.71 -10.80 5.89
CA ILE A 385 14.44 -9.82 5.05
C ILE A 385 15.97 -9.91 5.25
N PRO A 386 16.52 -9.83 6.47
CA PRO A 386 17.96 -10.02 6.69
C PRO A 386 18.47 -11.39 6.25
N ILE A 387 17.68 -12.45 6.43
CA ILE A 387 18.03 -13.81 5.99
C ILE A 387 18.13 -13.84 4.46
N TYR A 388 17.18 -13.22 3.77
CA TYR A 388 17.19 -13.11 2.32
C TYR A 388 18.43 -12.37 1.83
N ASP A 389 18.70 -11.18 2.36
CA ASP A 389 19.79 -10.32 1.88
C ASP A 389 21.19 -10.86 2.25
N ARG A 390 21.36 -11.45 3.45
CA ARG A 390 22.67 -11.88 3.95
C ARG A 390 23.00 -13.35 3.67
N VAL A 391 21.99 -14.20 3.50
CA VAL A 391 22.19 -15.65 3.31
C VAL A 391 21.76 -16.07 1.91
N LEU A 392 20.51 -15.78 1.52
CA LEU A 392 19.98 -16.28 0.25
C LEU A 392 20.58 -15.56 -0.97
N VAL A 393 20.72 -14.23 -0.95
CA VAL A 393 21.27 -13.47 -2.08
C VAL A 393 22.71 -13.89 -2.41
N PRO A 394 23.67 -13.95 -1.45
CA PRO A 394 25.02 -14.41 -1.74
C PRO A 394 25.07 -15.86 -2.23
N PHE A 395 24.26 -16.74 -1.64
CA PHE A 395 24.13 -18.13 -2.07
C PHE A 395 23.62 -18.22 -3.51
N LEU A 396 22.50 -17.56 -3.82
CA LEU A 396 21.90 -17.57 -5.15
C LEU A 396 22.80 -16.94 -6.20
N ARG A 397 23.50 -15.84 -5.87
CA ARG A 397 24.47 -15.19 -6.76
C ARG A 397 25.58 -16.14 -7.19
N LYS A 398 26.02 -17.04 -6.31
CA LYS A 398 27.01 -18.08 -6.64
C LYS A 398 26.52 -19.04 -7.73
N TYR A 399 25.23 -19.34 -7.77
CA TYR A 399 24.65 -20.28 -8.76
C TYR A 399 24.12 -19.59 -10.01
N THR A 400 23.54 -18.40 -9.89
CA THR A 400 22.86 -17.72 -11.02
C THR A 400 23.77 -16.74 -11.75
N GLY A 401 24.88 -16.33 -11.14
CA GLY A 401 25.77 -15.30 -11.67
C GLY A 401 25.16 -13.89 -11.69
N ARG A 402 23.97 -13.67 -11.10
CA ARG A 402 23.28 -12.38 -11.08
C ARG A 402 23.50 -11.65 -9.76
N ASP A 403 23.73 -10.34 -9.82
CA ASP A 403 23.98 -9.51 -8.62
C ASP A 403 22.86 -9.56 -7.58
N SER A 404 21.60 -9.64 -8.02
CA SER A 404 20.43 -9.77 -7.15
C SER A 404 20.10 -11.22 -6.74
N GLY A 405 20.92 -12.21 -7.12
CA GLY A 405 20.65 -13.63 -6.93
C GLY A 405 19.56 -14.16 -7.89
N ILE A 406 18.34 -13.64 -7.84
CA ILE A 406 17.23 -14.02 -8.74
C ILE A 406 16.60 -12.78 -9.39
N THR A 407 15.77 -12.97 -10.42
CA THR A 407 15.03 -11.84 -11.02
C THR A 407 13.90 -11.38 -10.09
N GLN A 408 13.46 -10.14 -10.25
CA GLN A 408 12.36 -9.59 -9.45
C GLN A 408 11.07 -10.40 -9.65
N LEU A 409 10.77 -10.83 -10.89
CA LEU A 409 9.62 -11.66 -11.18
C LEU A 409 9.73 -13.07 -10.57
N GLN A 410 10.93 -13.66 -10.53
CA GLN A 410 11.15 -14.93 -9.82
C GLN A 410 10.92 -14.78 -8.30
N ARG A 411 11.39 -13.68 -7.72
CA ARG A 411 11.15 -13.35 -6.31
C ARG A 411 9.65 -13.19 -6.02
N VAL A 412 8.93 -12.49 -6.88
CA VAL A 412 7.46 -12.34 -6.78
C VAL A 412 6.75 -13.69 -6.90
N GLY A 413 7.12 -14.51 -7.88
CA GLY A 413 6.54 -15.85 -8.06
C GLY A 413 6.76 -16.77 -6.85
N ALA A 414 7.94 -16.74 -6.24
CA ALA A 414 8.21 -17.49 -5.02
C ALA A 414 7.30 -17.06 -3.85
N GLY A 415 7.07 -15.75 -3.70
CA GLY A 415 6.13 -15.24 -2.70
C GLY A 415 4.68 -15.66 -2.96
N MET A 416 4.23 -15.65 -4.21
CA MET A 416 2.89 -16.13 -4.60
C MET A 416 2.71 -17.63 -4.28
N PHE A 417 3.73 -18.45 -4.52
CA PHE A 417 3.72 -19.87 -4.17
C PHE A 417 3.62 -20.10 -2.65
N LEU A 418 4.36 -19.33 -1.85
CA LEU A 418 4.26 -19.40 -0.39
C LEU A 418 2.89 -18.94 0.12
N CYS A 419 2.25 -17.98 -0.54
CA CYS A 419 0.87 -17.59 -0.23
C CYS A 419 -0.12 -18.73 -0.46
N ILE A 420 -0.02 -19.47 -1.57
CA ILE A 420 -0.86 -20.67 -1.81
C ILE A 420 -0.65 -21.68 -0.67
N THR A 421 0.61 -21.95 -0.34
CA THR A 421 0.97 -22.88 0.75
C THR A 421 0.42 -22.42 2.08
N SER A 422 0.51 -21.12 2.39
CA SER A 422 -0.02 -20.53 3.61
C SER A 422 -1.55 -20.68 3.71
N MET A 423 -2.28 -20.46 2.62
CA MET A 423 -3.73 -20.67 2.58
C MET A 423 -4.13 -22.13 2.76
N MET A 424 -3.35 -23.08 2.22
CA MET A 424 -3.54 -24.51 2.47
C MET A 424 -3.32 -24.86 3.95
N VAL A 425 -2.25 -24.33 4.56
CA VAL A 425 -2.01 -24.50 6.00
C VAL A 425 -3.18 -23.91 6.81
N SER A 426 -3.72 -22.75 6.42
CA SER A 426 -4.90 -22.18 7.07
C SER A 426 -6.13 -23.06 7.02
N ALA A 427 -6.37 -23.72 5.89
CA ALA A 427 -7.48 -24.67 5.75
C ALA A 427 -7.32 -25.87 6.70
N ILE A 428 -6.10 -26.44 6.77
CA ILE A 428 -5.80 -27.59 7.65
C ILE A 428 -5.92 -27.20 9.13
N VAL A 429 -5.37 -26.04 9.51
CA VAL A 429 -5.45 -25.53 10.89
C VAL A 429 -6.89 -25.27 11.29
N GLU A 430 -7.71 -24.68 10.41
CA GLU A 430 -9.12 -24.44 10.69
C GLU A 430 -9.91 -25.73 10.85
N GLN A 431 -9.68 -26.71 9.95
CA GLN A 431 -10.30 -28.02 10.05
C GLN A 431 -10.01 -28.66 11.42
N ARG A 432 -8.75 -28.60 11.87
CA ARG A 432 -8.36 -29.10 13.19
C ARG A 432 -9.00 -28.31 14.33
N ARG A 433 -8.99 -26.97 14.27
CA ARG A 433 -9.58 -26.08 15.29
C ARG A 433 -11.06 -26.39 15.48
N ARG A 434 -11.78 -26.54 14.37
CA ARG A 434 -13.21 -26.87 14.35
C ARG A 434 -13.47 -28.29 14.86
N THR A 435 -12.70 -29.29 14.45
CA THR A 435 -12.83 -30.66 15.00
C THR A 435 -12.66 -30.66 16.51
N VAL A 436 -11.65 -29.96 17.04
CA VAL A 436 -11.44 -29.84 18.50
C VAL A 436 -12.60 -29.12 19.17
N ALA A 437 -13.13 -28.05 18.57
CA ALA A 437 -14.27 -27.31 19.12
C ALA A 437 -15.55 -28.14 19.23
N LEU A 438 -15.74 -29.12 18.34
CA LEU A 438 -16.91 -30.00 18.30
C LEU A 438 -16.77 -31.27 19.14
N THR A 439 -15.53 -31.68 19.47
CA THR A 439 -15.25 -32.96 20.15
C THR A 439 -14.77 -32.81 21.60
N ARG A 440 -14.19 -31.66 21.95
CA ARG A 440 -13.67 -31.38 23.29
C ARG A 440 -14.52 -30.37 24.04
N PRO A 441 -14.50 -30.37 25.38
CA PRO A 441 -15.22 -29.37 26.16
C PRO A 441 -14.73 -27.95 25.82
N PRO A 442 -15.64 -26.98 25.70
CA PRO A 442 -15.28 -25.59 25.40
C PRO A 442 -14.64 -24.93 26.62
N LEU A 443 -13.69 -24.02 26.39
CA LEU A 443 -13.07 -23.22 27.46
C LEU A 443 -13.96 -22.06 27.93
N GLY A 444 -14.97 -21.71 27.13
CA GLY A 444 -15.88 -20.61 27.37
C GLY A 444 -16.66 -20.26 26.11
N PHE A 445 -17.35 -19.12 26.13
CA PHE A 445 -18.14 -18.62 25.01
C PHE A 445 -17.70 -17.22 24.62
N ALA A 446 -17.43 -17.02 23.34
CA ALA A 446 -17.21 -15.70 22.74
C ALA A 446 -18.58 -15.13 22.31
N LEU A 447 -18.86 -13.89 22.73
CA LEU A 447 -20.13 -13.20 22.46
C LEU A 447 -20.43 -13.20 20.94
N ARG A 448 -21.61 -13.71 20.56
CA ARG A 448 -22.10 -13.87 19.16
C ARG A 448 -21.28 -14.81 18.26
N LYS A 449 -20.09 -15.23 18.71
CA LYS A 449 -19.19 -16.13 17.99
C LYS A 449 -19.33 -17.58 18.42
N GLY A 450 -19.86 -17.86 19.61
CA GLY A 450 -20.09 -19.24 20.07
C GLY A 450 -18.94 -19.79 20.91
N ALA A 451 -18.84 -21.11 20.99
CA ALA A 451 -17.90 -21.80 21.87
C ALA A 451 -16.42 -21.54 21.50
N ILE A 452 -15.55 -21.40 22.51
CA ILE A 452 -14.10 -21.25 22.34
C ILE A 452 -13.46 -22.65 22.33
N SER A 453 -12.74 -22.95 21.25
CA SER A 453 -11.99 -24.19 21.08
C SER A 453 -10.85 -24.29 22.10
N SER A 454 -10.63 -25.49 22.65
CA SER A 454 -9.47 -25.77 23.52
C SER A 454 -8.14 -25.89 22.75
N MET A 455 -8.15 -25.70 21.43
CA MET A 455 -6.94 -25.61 20.62
C MET A 455 -6.22 -24.28 20.88
N SER A 456 -4.92 -24.36 21.19
CA SER A 456 -4.07 -23.18 21.34
C SER A 456 -4.04 -22.34 20.06
N GLY A 457 -4.26 -21.04 20.21
CA GLY A 457 -4.17 -20.06 19.14
C GLY A 457 -2.77 -19.95 18.54
N MET A 458 -1.74 -20.47 19.20
CA MET A 458 -0.37 -20.53 18.66
C MET A 458 -0.28 -21.33 17.34
N TRP A 459 -1.23 -22.23 17.09
CA TRP A 459 -1.34 -22.93 15.80
C TRP A 459 -1.70 -22.02 14.61
N LEU A 460 -2.09 -20.77 14.85
CA LEU A 460 -2.29 -19.74 13.82
C LEU A 460 -0.98 -19.06 13.42
N ILE A 461 0.13 -19.30 14.14
CA ILE A 461 1.43 -18.67 13.83
C ILE A 461 2.03 -19.18 12.52
N PRO A 462 2.08 -20.49 12.21
CA PRO A 462 2.73 -20.99 11.01
C PRO A 462 2.18 -20.40 9.71
N GLN A 463 0.85 -20.29 9.59
CA GLN A 463 0.20 -19.68 8.42
C GLN A 463 0.58 -18.19 8.28
N LEU A 464 0.60 -17.44 9.38
CA LEU A 464 0.92 -16.01 9.39
C LEU A 464 2.41 -15.78 9.04
N VAL A 465 3.31 -16.58 9.60
CA VAL A 465 4.74 -16.51 9.28
C VAL A 465 5.00 -16.85 7.82
N LEU A 466 4.37 -17.91 7.29
CA LEU A 466 4.49 -18.26 5.86
C LEU A 466 3.99 -17.13 4.95
N MET A 467 2.88 -16.48 5.31
CA MET A 467 2.38 -15.32 4.58
C MET A 467 3.32 -14.12 4.69
N GLY A 468 3.89 -13.86 5.87
CA GLY A 468 4.87 -12.79 6.08
C GLY A 468 6.15 -12.98 5.26
N VAL A 469 6.66 -14.22 5.19
CA VAL A 469 7.77 -14.58 4.31
C VAL A 469 7.36 -14.43 2.83
N GLY A 470 6.15 -14.88 2.49
CA GLY A 470 5.57 -14.69 1.15
C GLY A 470 5.51 -13.22 0.73
N ASP A 471 5.10 -12.33 1.63
CA ASP A 471 5.03 -10.88 1.40
C ASP A 471 6.42 -10.22 1.35
N ALA A 472 7.38 -10.67 2.16
CA ALA A 472 8.78 -10.24 2.05
C ALA A 472 9.42 -10.57 0.69
N LEU A 473 8.94 -11.63 0.03
CA LEU A 473 9.33 -11.98 -1.33
C LEU A 473 8.51 -11.21 -2.37
N ALA A 474 7.18 -11.32 -2.31
CA ALA A 474 6.27 -10.75 -3.30
C ALA A 474 6.14 -9.23 -3.21
N GLY A 475 5.79 -8.68 -2.04
CA GLY A 475 5.60 -7.24 -1.86
C GLY A 475 6.89 -6.44 -2.10
N VAL A 476 8.00 -6.86 -1.49
CA VAL A 476 9.31 -6.20 -1.70
C VAL A 476 9.78 -6.37 -3.15
N GLY A 477 9.65 -7.57 -3.72
CA GLY A 477 10.01 -7.84 -5.11
C GLY A 477 9.19 -7.02 -6.11
N GLN A 478 7.89 -6.83 -5.83
CA GLN A 478 6.99 -6.01 -6.64
C GLN A 478 7.37 -4.53 -6.58
N MET A 479 7.68 -4.01 -5.39
CA MET A 479 8.15 -2.62 -5.25
C MET A 479 9.47 -2.39 -5.99
N GLU A 480 10.43 -3.30 -5.85
CA GLU A 480 11.70 -3.23 -6.57
C GLU A 480 11.51 -3.31 -8.09
N PHE A 481 10.64 -4.20 -8.54
CA PHE A 481 10.26 -4.33 -9.95
C PHE A 481 9.67 -3.02 -10.48
N TYR A 482 8.71 -2.43 -9.78
CA TYR A 482 8.12 -1.14 -10.19
C TYR A 482 9.16 -0.03 -10.25
N TYR A 483 10.04 0.06 -9.26
CA TYR A 483 11.08 1.07 -9.25
C TYR A 483 12.05 0.96 -10.45
N LYS A 484 12.41 -0.26 -10.84
CA LYS A 484 13.32 -0.54 -11.96
C LYS A 484 12.65 -0.40 -13.33
N GLN A 485 11.39 -0.82 -13.44
CA GLN A 485 10.68 -0.89 -14.72
C GLN A 485 9.95 0.40 -15.10
N PHE A 486 9.59 1.24 -14.12
CA PHE A 486 9.04 2.55 -14.45
C PHE A 486 10.14 3.52 -14.94
N PRO A 487 9.78 4.47 -15.81
CA PRO A 487 10.62 5.62 -16.12
C PRO A 487 10.99 6.43 -14.87
N GLU A 488 12.14 7.10 -14.91
CA GLU A 488 12.68 7.84 -13.75
C GLU A 488 11.75 8.96 -13.28
N ASN A 489 11.11 9.68 -14.21
CA ASN A 489 10.08 10.69 -13.95
C ASN A 489 8.74 10.13 -13.45
N MET A 490 8.50 8.81 -13.52
CA MET A 490 7.23 8.18 -13.14
C MET A 490 7.33 7.30 -11.89
N ARG A 491 8.43 7.35 -11.14
CA ARG A 491 8.63 6.51 -9.95
C ARG A 491 7.62 6.78 -8.83
N SER A 492 7.16 8.01 -8.65
CA SER A 492 6.10 8.34 -7.69
C SER A 492 4.77 7.67 -8.07
N PHE A 493 4.43 7.67 -9.36
CA PHE A 493 3.26 6.98 -9.90
C PHE A 493 3.36 5.46 -9.70
N ALA A 494 4.56 4.88 -9.82
CA ALA A 494 4.82 3.47 -9.55
C ALA A 494 4.49 3.07 -8.10
N GLY A 495 4.86 3.92 -7.12
CA GLY A 495 4.50 3.72 -5.71
C GLY A 495 2.99 3.80 -5.48
N SER A 496 2.29 4.73 -6.14
CA SER A 496 0.83 4.82 -6.06
C SER A 496 0.13 3.61 -6.69
N LEU A 497 0.69 3.04 -7.76
CA LEU A 497 0.14 1.85 -8.41
C LEU A 497 0.20 0.62 -7.47
N TYR A 498 1.26 0.49 -6.66
CA TYR A 498 1.34 -0.54 -5.62
C TYR A 498 0.16 -0.46 -4.64
N TYR A 499 -0.09 0.73 -4.06
CA TYR A 499 -1.22 0.93 -3.15
C TYR A 499 -2.56 0.67 -3.84
N CYS A 500 -2.73 1.09 -5.09
CA CYS A 500 -3.95 0.79 -5.83
C CYS A 500 -4.17 -0.70 -6.09
N GLY A 501 -3.10 -1.49 -6.19
CA GLY A 501 -3.19 -2.96 -6.22
C GLY A 501 -3.81 -3.50 -4.93
N ILE A 502 -3.35 -3.04 -3.77
CA ILE A 502 -3.92 -3.38 -2.45
C ILE A 502 -5.36 -2.87 -2.34
N GLY A 503 -5.64 -1.68 -2.89
CA GLY A 503 -6.97 -1.10 -2.94
C GLY A 503 -7.96 -1.97 -3.73
N LEU A 504 -7.56 -2.39 -4.94
CA LEU A 504 -8.32 -3.31 -5.77
C LEU A 504 -8.55 -4.64 -5.06
N ALA A 505 -7.51 -5.18 -4.42
CA ALA A 505 -7.59 -6.42 -3.65
C ALA A 505 -8.59 -6.32 -2.49
N SER A 506 -8.67 -5.17 -1.82
CA SER A 506 -9.61 -4.94 -0.72
C SER A 506 -11.06 -4.97 -1.21
N TYR A 507 -11.37 -4.32 -2.34
CA TYR A 507 -12.71 -4.39 -2.93
C TYR A 507 -13.05 -5.79 -3.46
N LEU A 508 -12.10 -6.47 -4.11
CA LEU A 508 -12.27 -7.86 -4.55
C LEU A 508 -12.50 -8.80 -3.36
N SER A 509 -11.81 -8.57 -2.24
CA SER A 509 -12.01 -9.32 -1.00
C SER A 509 -13.42 -9.12 -0.44
N SER A 510 -13.95 -7.89 -0.40
CA SER A 510 -15.35 -7.61 -0.03
C SER A 510 -16.36 -8.29 -0.94
N PHE A 511 -16.13 -8.24 -2.26
CA PHE A 511 -16.97 -8.91 -3.24
C PHE A 511 -16.98 -10.41 -3.02
N LEU A 512 -15.81 -11.02 -2.84
CA LEU A 512 -15.65 -12.46 -2.59
C LEU A 512 -16.37 -12.90 -1.32
N LEU A 513 -16.21 -12.16 -0.23
CA LEU A 513 -16.89 -12.40 1.04
C LEU A 513 -18.41 -12.42 0.88
N SER A 514 -18.95 -11.39 0.22
CA SER A 514 -20.40 -11.23 0.03
C SER A 514 -20.95 -12.30 -0.90
N ALA A 515 -20.24 -12.61 -1.99
CA ALA A 515 -20.64 -13.65 -2.93
C ALA A 515 -20.65 -15.04 -2.28
N VAL A 516 -19.57 -15.43 -1.59
CA VAL A 516 -19.49 -16.73 -0.92
C VAL A 516 -20.54 -16.84 0.19
N HIS A 517 -20.76 -15.78 0.98
CA HIS A 517 -21.79 -15.81 2.01
C HIS A 517 -23.18 -16.04 1.41
N ASN A 518 -23.57 -15.23 0.42
CA ASN A 518 -24.90 -15.32 -0.19
C ASN A 518 -25.14 -16.68 -0.87
N ILE A 519 -24.11 -17.26 -1.50
CA ILE A 519 -24.21 -18.56 -2.17
C ILE A 519 -24.30 -19.71 -1.15
N THR A 520 -23.60 -19.59 -0.02
CA THR A 520 -23.46 -20.72 0.94
C THR A 520 -24.48 -20.70 2.07
N GLU A 521 -25.08 -19.54 2.40
CA GLU A 521 -26.00 -19.37 3.54
C GLU A 521 -27.20 -20.33 3.48
N GLY A 522 -27.74 -20.61 2.30
CA GLY A 522 -28.87 -21.53 2.07
C GLY A 522 -28.49 -22.90 1.50
N SER A 523 -27.19 -23.22 1.40
CA SER A 523 -26.74 -24.45 0.76
C SER A 523 -26.84 -25.67 1.68
N LEU A 524 -27.13 -26.85 1.10
CA LEU A 524 -27.16 -28.14 1.84
C LEU A 524 -25.82 -28.47 2.51
N GLY A 525 -24.71 -27.95 1.98
CA GLY A 525 -23.35 -28.11 2.52
C GLY A 525 -23.04 -27.22 3.74
N GLY A 526 -23.97 -26.36 4.14
CA GLY A 526 -23.84 -25.42 5.24
C GLY A 526 -23.14 -24.11 4.85
N ASN A 527 -23.41 -23.05 5.62
CA ASN A 527 -22.79 -21.74 5.42
C ASN A 527 -21.27 -21.83 5.65
N TRP A 528 -20.47 -21.33 4.72
CA TRP A 528 -19.01 -21.34 4.87
C TRP A 528 -18.53 -20.27 5.85
N LEU A 529 -19.23 -19.13 5.89
CA LEU A 529 -18.84 -17.92 6.62
C LEU A 529 -19.92 -17.45 7.62
N PRO A 530 -20.45 -18.31 8.53
CA PRO A 530 -21.40 -17.88 9.54
C PRO A 530 -20.71 -17.07 10.66
N GLU A 531 -21.52 -16.45 11.52
CA GLU A 531 -21.02 -15.72 12.71
C GLU A 531 -20.25 -16.61 13.68
N ASP A 532 -20.71 -17.86 13.88
CA ASP A 532 -20.03 -18.88 14.68
C ASP A 532 -19.26 -19.82 13.77
N LEU A 533 -17.92 -19.69 13.75
CA LEU A 533 -17.06 -20.49 12.87
C LEU A 533 -17.12 -21.98 13.18
N ASN A 534 -17.55 -22.40 14.38
CA ASN A 534 -17.71 -23.83 14.69
C ASN A 534 -18.86 -24.46 13.89
N LYS A 535 -19.88 -23.66 13.56
CA LYS A 535 -21.00 -24.06 12.69
C LYS A 535 -20.68 -23.91 11.20
N GLY A 536 -19.60 -23.19 10.89
CA GLY A 536 -19.18 -22.88 9.52
C GLY A 536 -18.27 -23.92 8.90
N ARG A 537 -17.93 -23.65 7.63
CA ARG A 537 -16.94 -24.40 6.84
C ARG A 537 -15.88 -23.44 6.30
N LEU A 538 -15.19 -22.73 7.21
CA LEU A 538 -14.16 -21.77 6.85
C LEU A 538 -12.98 -22.45 6.13
N GLU A 539 -12.72 -23.73 6.41
CA GLU A 539 -11.72 -24.53 5.71
C GLU A 539 -11.99 -24.58 4.19
N TYR A 540 -13.25 -24.66 3.75
CA TYR A 540 -13.62 -24.66 2.33
C TYR A 540 -13.37 -23.31 1.68
N PHE A 541 -13.62 -22.22 2.40
CA PHE A 541 -13.29 -20.88 1.93
C PHE A 541 -11.79 -20.71 1.72
N TYR A 542 -10.95 -21.22 2.64
CA TYR A 542 -9.50 -21.20 2.48
C TYR A 542 -9.01 -22.06 1.32
N TYR A 543 -9.55 -23.27 1.12
CA TYR A 543 -9.23 -24.08 -0.06
C TYR A 543 -9.65 -23.38 -1.37
N PHE A 544 -10.81 -22.73 -1.39
CA PHE A 544 -11.29 -21.98 -2.53
C PHE A 544 -10.35 -20.80 -2.87
N VAL A 545 -9.93 -20.02 -1.88
CA VAL A 545 -8.95 -18.94 -2.07
C VAL A 545 -7.60 -19.49 -2.54
N ALA A 546 -7.13 -20.63 -2.00
CA ALA A 546 -5.91 -21.29 -2.46
C ALA A 546 -6.01 -21.73 -3.94
N GLY A 547 -7.17 -22.25 -4.36
CA GLY A 547 -7.44 -22.57 -5.77
C GLY A 547 -7.41 -21.34 -6.67
N MET A 548 -8.05 -20.24 -6.26
CA MET A 548 -7.97 -18.96 -6.97
C MET A 548 -6.52 -18.45 -7.09
N MET A 549 -5.74 -18.55 -6.01
CA MET A 549 -4.33 -18.14 -6.02
C MET A 549 -3.49 -19.05 -6.93
N THR A 550 -3.82 -20.32 -7.05
CA THR A 550 -3.15 -21.25 -7.97
C THR A 550 -3.41 -20.86 -9.43
N ILE A 551 -4.65 -20.51 -9.78
CA ILE A 551 -4.99 -19.99 -11.12
C ILE A 551 -4.27 -18.66 -11.38
N ASN A 552 -4.26 -17.76 -10.39
CA ASN A 552 -3.52 -16.50 -10.49
C ASN A 552 -2.00 -16.72 -10.68
N PHE A 553 -1.43 -17.72 -10.00
CA PHE A 553 -0.02 -18.07 -10.17
C PHE A 553 0.27 -18.61 -11.58
N ALA A 554 -0.61 -19.42 -12.17
CA ALA A 554 -0.48 -19.83 -13.57
C ALA A 554 -0.55 -18.62 -14.52
N TYR A 555 -1.49 -17.70 -14.29
CA TYR A 555 -1.57 -16.43 -15.02
C TYR A 555 -0.29 -15.59 -14.87
N PHE A 556 0.25 -15.48 -13.65
CA PHE A 556 1.51 -14.80 -13.37
C PHE A 556 2.66 -15.38 -14.19
N LEU A 557 2.78 -16.71 -14.24
CA LEU A 557 3.83 -17.38 -15.01
C LEU A 557 3.75 -17.02 -16.50
N LEU A 558 2.55 -17.07 -17.10
CA LEU A 558 2.33 -16.68 -18.49
C LEU A 558 2.73 -15.23 -18.76
N VAL A 559 2.28 -14.31 -17.90
CA VAL A 559 2.59 -12.88 -18.02
C VAL A 559 4.08 -12.62 -17.80
N SER A 560 4.70 -13.29 -16.83
CA SER A 560 6.12 -13.12 -16.52
C SER A 560 7.02 -13.59 -17.67
N HIS A 561 6.58 -14.60 -18.41
CA HIS A 561 7.26 -15.07 -19.61
C HIS A 561 7.07 -14.11 -20.80
N TRP A 562 5.89 -13.49 -20.91
CA TRP A 562 5.62 -12.47 -21.94
C TRP A 562 6.30 -11.11 -21.65
N TYR A 563 6.61 -10.83 -20.39
CA TYR A 563 7.15 -9.54 -19.96
C TYR A 563 8.58 -9.30 -20.48
N ARG A 564 8.79 -8.15 -21.12
CA ARG A 564 10.12 -7.67 -21.53
C ARG A 564 10.60 -6.56 -20.60
N TYR A 565 11.80 -6.73 -20.04
CA TYR A 565 12.39 -5.72 -19.18
C TYR A 565 12.67 -4.42 -19.94
N LYS A 566 12.67 -3.30 -19.21
CA LYS A 566 13.01 -1.98 -19.71
C LYS A 566 14.51 -1.92 -20.02
N ASP A 567 14.83 -1.52 -21.25
CA ASP A 567 16.20 -1.31 -21.72
C ASP A 567 16.50 0.19 -21.86
N ILE A 568 17.72 0.57 -21.51
CA ILE A 568 18.23 1.95 -21.60
C ILE A 568 19.31 1.96 -22.68
N VAL A 569 19.27 2.94 -23.59
CA VAL A 569 20.35 3.14 -24.56
C VAL A 569 21.56 3.66 -23.78
N ALA A 570 22.66 2.90 -23.78
CA ALA A 570 23.91 3.34 -23.16
C ALA A 570 24.31 4.70 -23.75
N LYS A 571 24.70 5.65 -22.89
CA LYS A 571 25.34 6.87 -23.38
C LYS A 571 26.67 6.43 -24.01
N ASP A 572 26.94 6.87 -25.24
CA ASP A 572 28.14 6.57 -26.04
C ASP A 572 29.50 6.95 -25.41
N ASN A 573 29.54 7.27 -24.11
CA ASN A 573 30.75 7.72 -23.41
C ASN A 573 31.45 6.61 -22.60
N ASP A 574 30.98 5.36 -22.63
CA ASP A 574 31.62 4.23 -21.91
C ASP A 574 32.27 3.18 -22.83
N ILE A 575 32.40 3.45 -24.14
CA ILE A 575 33.07 2.51 -25.08
C ILE A 575 34.60 2.57 -25.00
N ASP A 576 35.20 3.60 -24.37
CA ASP A 576 36.66 3.73 -24.28
C ASP A 576 37.30 3.10 -23.01
N LYS A 577 36.58 2.28 -22.24
CA LYS A 577 37.16 1.57 -21.08
C LYS A 577 36.82 0.09 -21.02
N VAL A 578 36.94 -0.62 -22.13
CA VAL A 578 37.19 -2.07 -22.12
C VAL A 578 38.25 -2.42 -23.17
N SER A 579 39.48 -2.05 -22.89
CA SER A 579 40.66 -2.72 -23.43
C SER A 579 41.83 -2.52 -22.46
N VAL A 580 41.96 -3.44 -21.51
CA VAL A 580 43.18 -4.19 -21.11
C VAL A 580 42.73 -5.29 -20.16
#